data_AF-N8NR58-F1
#
_entry.id   AF-N8NR58-F1
#
_cell.length_a   1.000
_cell.length_b   1.000
_cell.length_c   1.000
_cell.angle_alpha   90.00
_cell.angle_beta   90.00
_cell.angle_gamma   90.00
#
_symmetry.space_group_name_H-M   'P 1'
#
loop_
_entity.id
_entity.type
_entity.pdbx_description
1 polymer ?
#
loop_
_entity_poly.entity_id
_entity_poly.type
_entity_poly.pdbx_seq_one_letter_code
_entity_poly.pdbx_strand_id
1 'polypeptide(L)' 'MVEKNLLTISKEELEHIVEISKGDAFRAAVEQLEVHLLQIAIVKCRGNQTLTAETLGLNRGTLRKKLKHHGMMH' A
#
# COMPACT_ATOMS: atom_id res chain seq x y z
N MET A 1 18.44 1.17 17.81
CA MET A 1 17.85 0.68 16.56
C MET A 1 16.49 1.33 16.42
N VAL A 2 16.37 2.38 15.61
CA VAL A 2 15.06 2.92 15.25
C VAL A 2 14.43 1.83 14.38
N GLU A 3 13.33 1.22 14.84
CA GLU A 3 12.53 0.36 13.99
C GLU A 3 12.29 1.12 12.68
N LYS A 4 12.77 0.56 11.57
CA LYS A 4 12.53 1.10 10.23
C LYS A 4 11.01 1.19 10.11
N ASN A 5 10.47 2.40 10.23
CA ASN A 5 9.03 2.60 10.31
C ASN A 5 8.46 2.15 8.97
N LEU A 6 7.91 0.94 8.94
CA LEU A 6 7.50 0.20 7.75
C LEU A 6 6.25 0.81 7.09
N LEU A 7 6.03 2.12 7.29
CA LEU A 7 4.74 2.81 7.13
C LEU A 7 4.84 4.06 6.23
N THR A 8 6.03 4.37 5.71
CA THR A 8 6.29 5.53 4.85
C THR A 8 7.39 5.22 3.85
N ILE A 9 7.24 5.67 2.61
CA ILE A 9 8.32 5.65 1.62
C ILE A 9 9.25 6.82 1.93
N SER A 10 10.51 6.54 2.23
CA SER A 10 11.53 7.57 2.47
C SER A 10 11.88 8.33 1.20
N LYS A 11 12.47 9.53 1.35
CA LYS A 11 12.95 10.32 0.20
C LYS A 11 13.98 9.52 -0.60
N GLU A 12 14.88 8.84 0.11
CA GLU A 12 15.94 8.02 -0.48
C GLU A 12 15.36 6.83 -1.27
N GLU A 13 14.29 6.21 -0.79
CA GLU A 13 13.59 5.15 -1.53
C GLU A 13 12.87 5.68 -2.77
N LEU A 14 12.25 6.86 -2.71
CA LEU A 14 11.64 7.51 -3.89
C LEU A 14 12.69 7.86 -4.95
N GLU A 15 13.82 8.44 -4.55
CA GLU A 15 14.93 8.74 -5.46
C GLU A 15 15.42 7.47 -6.15
N HIS A 16 15.63 6.40 -5.38
CA HIS A 16 16.02 5.11 -5.92
C HIS A 16 14.97 4.52 -6.90
N ILE A 17 13.67 4.60 -6.59
CA ILE A 17 12.60 4.15 -7.49
C ILE A 17 12.66 4.90 -8.82
N VAL A 18 12.87 6.22 -8.79
CA VAL A 18 12.97 7.06 -9.99
C VAL A 18 14.19 6.70 -10.83
N GLU A 19 15.31 6.38 -10.18
CA GLU A 19 16.55 6.00 -10.87
C GLU A 19 16.45 4.63 -11.56
N ILE A 20 15.90 3.63 -10.87
CA ILE A 20 15.89 2.24 -11.36
C ILE A 20 14.70 1.94 -12.29
N SER A 21 13.56 2.61 -12.10
CA SER A 21 12.31 2.29 -12.80
C SER A 21 12.05 3.23 -13.98
N LYS A 22 13.02 3.34 -14.91
CA LYS A 22 12.89 4.24 -16.07
C LYS A 22 11.64 3.92 -16.89
N GLY A 23 10.76 4.92 -17.04
CA GLY A 23 9.49 4.80 -17.76
C GLY A 23 8.31 4.24 -16.94
N ASP A 24 8.55 3.74 -15.72
CA ASP A 24 7.53 3.10 -14.87
C ASP A 24 7.57 3.56 -13.40
N ALA A 25 8.46 4.50 -13.07
CA ALA A 25 8.71 4.97 -11.70
C ALA A 25 7.45 5.44 -10.97
N PHE A 26 6.54 6.10 -11.67
CA PHE A 26 5.26 6.51 -11.09
C PHE A 26 4.44 5.31 -10.61
N ARG A 27 4.29 4.28 -11.47
CA ARG A 27 3.53 3.07 -11.13
C ARG A 27 4.20 2.34 -9.96
N ALA A 28 5.52 2.20 -10.00
CA ALA A 28 6.30 1.55 -8.94
C ALA A 28 6.15 2.26 -7.58
N ALA A 29 6.20 3.60 -7.56
CA ALA A 29 6.02 4.38 -6.35
C ALA A 29 4.59 4.26 -5.79
N VAL A 30 3.58 4.35 -6.66
CA VAL A 30 2.17 4.18 -6.28
C VAL A 30 1.90 2.78 -5.74
N GLU A 31 2.47 1.74 -6.36
CA GLU A 31 2.30 0.36 -5.95
C GLU A 31 2.89 0.13 -4.54
N GLN A 32 4.09 0.66 -4.28
CA GLN A 32 4.64 0.64 -2.92
C GLN A 32 3.74 1.39 -1.93
N LEU A 33 3.30 2.60 -2.25
CA LEU A 33 2.47 3.40 -1.34
C LEU A 33 1.15 2.69 -1.02
N GLU A 34 0.56 2.05 -2.03
CA GLU A 34 -0.69 1.33 -1.90
C GLU A 34 -0.57 0.14 -0.92
N VAL A 35 0.51 -0.64 -0.99
CA VAL A 35 0.78 -1.73 -0.03
C VAL A 35 0.76 -1.19 1.40
N HIS A 36 1.49 -0.11 1.66
CA HIS A 36 1.58 0.50 2.99
C HIS A 36 0.19 0.97 3.48
N LEU A 37 -0.55 1.67 2.62
CA LEU A 37 -1.88 2.18 2.95
C LEU A 37 -2.86 1.05 3.28
N LEU A 38 -2.87 -0.03 2.48
CA LEU A 38 -3.74 -1.18 2.70
C LEU A 38 -3.42 -1.91 4.01
N GLN A 39 -2.13 -2.10 4.31
CA GLN A 39 -1.68 -2.72 5.56
C GLN A 39 -2.15 -1.91 6.78
N ILE A 40 -1.95 -0.59 6.76
CA ILE A 40 -2.38 0.33 7.83
C ILE A 40 -3.89 0.26 8.01
N ALA A 41 -4.64 0.34 6.91
CA ALA A 41 -6.10 0.38 6.96
C ALA A 41 -6.67 -0.94 7.51
N ILE A 42 -6.16 -2.09 7.06
CA ILE A 42 -6.58 -3.40 7.59
C ILE A 42 -6.30 -3.50 9.09
N VAL A 43 -5.10 -3.13 9.53
CA VAL A 43 -4.72 -3.21 10.95
C VAL A 43 -5.60 -2.29 11.78
N LYS A 44 -5.79 -1.03 11.35
CA LYS A 44 -6.68 -0.07 12.02
C LYS A 44 -8.12 -0.55 12.11
N CYS A 45 -8.60 -1.21 11.07
CA CYS A 45 -9.95 -1.79 11.01
C CYS A 45 -10.04 -3.21 11.59
N ARG A 46 -8.96 -3.73 12.23
CA ARG A 46 -8.88 -5.07 12.84
C ARG A 46 -9.30 -6.20 11.89
N GLY A 47 -8.92 -6.09 10.62
CA GLY A 47 -9.26 -7.07 9.59
C GLY A 47 -10.68 -6.96 9.02
N ASN A 48 -11.52 -6.03 9.50
CA ASN A 48 -12.86 -5.84 8.95
C ASN A 48 -12.78 -5.18 7.57
N GLN A 49 -12.95 -5.98 6.51
CA GLN A 49 -12.84 -5.51 5.13
C GLN A 49 -13.91 -4.49 4.72
N THR A 50 -15.14 -4.59 5.27
CA THR A 50 -16.20 -3.62 4.95
C THR A 50 -15.83 -2.26 5.52
N LEU A 51 -15.44 -2.22 6.80
CA LEU A 51 -14.98 -0.99 7.45
C LEU A 51 -13.70 -0.45 6.81
N THR A 52 -12.78 -1.32 6.39
CA THR A 52 -11.56 -0.93 5.68
C THR A 52 -11.90 -0.24 4.35
N ALA A 53 -12.84 -0.80 3.59
CA ALA A 53 -13.28 -0.24 2.31
C ALA A 53 -13.95 1.12 2.51
N GLU A 54 -14.82 1.25 3.52
CA GLU A 54 -15.45 2.51 3.91
C GLU A 54 -14.41 3.56 4.33
N THR A 55 -13.44 3.17 5.16
CA THR A 55 -12.36 4.05 5.64
C THR A 55 -11.50 4.58 4.49
N LEU A 56 -11.26 3.75 3.47
CA LEU A 56 -10.49 4.13 2.29
C LEU A 56 -11.34 4.78 1.18
N GLY A 57 -12.66 4.91 1.34
CA GLY A 57 -13.55 5.39 0.29
C GLY A 57 -13.59 4.49 -0.95
N LEU A 58 -13.29 3.19 -0.79
CA LEU A 58 -13.28 2.21 -1.86
C LEU A 58 -14.56 1.38 -1.86
N ASN A 59 -14.98 0.94 -3.05
CA ASN A 59 -15.91 -0.18 -3.11
C ASN A 59 -15.23 -1.44 -2.53
N ARG A 60 -15.95 -2.23 -1.74
CA ARG A 60 -15.46 -3.50 -1.16
C ARG A 60 -14.86 -4.46 -2.21
N GLY A 61 -15.45 -4.53 -3.41
CA GLY A 61 -14.93 -5.33 -4.51
C GLY A 61 -13.55 -4.84 -4.98
N THR A 62 -13.33 -3.53 -5.03
CA THR A 62 -12.04 -2.92 -5.37
C THR A 62 -11.00 -3.21 -4.29
N LEU A 63 -11.35 -3.04 -3.01
CA LEU A 63 -10.48 -3.39 -1.90
C LEU A 63 -10.03 -4.85 -2.01
N ARG A 64 -10.97 -5.79 -2.16
CA ARG A 64 -10.67 -7.23 -2.29
C ARG A 64 -9.72 -7.53 -3.45
N LYS A 65 -9.90 -6.90 -4.62
CA LYS A 65 -8.98 -7.05 -5.75
C LYS A 65 -7.58 -6.58 -5.41
N LYS A 66 -7.45 -5.42 -4.75
CA LYS A 66 -6.15 -4.87 -4.33
C LYS A 66 -5.46 -5.75 -3.28
N LEU A 67 -6.20 -6.24 -2.28
CA LEU A 67 -5.66 -7.15 -1.27
C LEU A 67 -5.15 -8.46 -1.88
N LYS A 68 -5.88 -9.01 -2.87
CA LYS A 68 -5.43 -10.20 -3.58
C LYS A 68 -4.19 -9.94 -4.43
N HIS A 69 -4.15 -8.82 -5.16
CA HIS A 69 -3.00 -8.40 -5.96
C HIS A 69 -1.73 -8.30 -5.11
N HIS A 70 -1.84 -7.77 -3.89
CA HIS A 70 -0.72 -7.60 -2.96
C HIS A 70 -0.45 -8.81 -2.04
N GLY A 71 -1.10 -9.96 -2.29
CA GLY A 71 -0.88 -11.18 -1.50
C GLY A 71 -1.37 -11.11 -0.03
N MET A 72 -2.23 -10.14 0.29
CA MET A 72 -2.80 -9.94 1.63
C MET A 72 -4.10 -10.72 1.86
N MET A 73 -4.58 -11.43 0.84
CA MET A 73 -5.81 -12.22 0.87
C MET A 73 -5.74 -13.30 -0.21
N HIS A 74 -6.08 -14.55 0.14
CA HIS A 74 -6.19 -15.67 -0.80
C HIS A 74 -7.61 -15.83 -1.35
#